data_AF-A0A1H6R0B6-F1
#
_entry.id   AF-A0A1H6R0B6-F1
#
_cell.length_a   1.000
_cell.length_b   1.000
_cell.length_c   1.000
_cell.angle_alpha   90.00
_cell.angle_beta   90.00
_cell.angle_gamma   90.00
#
_symmetry.space_group_name_H-M   'P 1'
#
loop_
_entity.id
_entity.type
_entity.pdbx_description
1 polymer ?
#
loop_
_entity_poly.entity_id
_entity_poly.type
_entity_poly.pdbx_seq_one_letter_code
_entity_poly.pdbx_strand_id
1 'polypeptide(L)'
;MNFISYANLAEDIRKNIHKLHDREIDLVVGIPRSGMIPAYMISLYLNVNCLDLASFCRNEKPAHGRTRRTANILTNAWDAKKILLVDDSIISGMSMRSAVEQLPGAFMGKLLKMAVYSASAKPAEIDIYFEHVACPRIFEWNIYHHRILSHACIDIDGVLCAPPIKDQNEDDEKYTDLLTNAKPLNLPSYKIHSLISSRPEKYRKETEVWLRAHNIKYEHLIMRDLPDSKYCHPRTHAMHKAEYYSTSRLDLFLESDPGQALEIAKATGKPVFCATNHRLYQSGALQSIYTTPSLWVFRNIYKKLTQSLSLTARRH
;
A
#
# COMPACT_ATOMS: atom_id res chain seq x y z
N MET A 1 11.77 3.42 0.98
CA MET A 1 10.61 2.69 0.44
C MET A 1 9.56 3.71 0.02
N ASN A 2 9.14 3.71 -1.23
CA ASN A 2 8.07 4.60 -1.71
C ASN A 2 6.72 3.92 -1.51
N PHE A 3 5.81 4.54 -0.76
CA PHE A 3 4.47 4.01 -0.53
C PHE A 3 3.41 4.95 -1.09
N ILE A 4 2.45 4.37 -1.79
CA ILE A 4 1.34 5.07 -2.41
C ILE A 4 0.04 4.49 -1.85
N SER A 5 -0.76 5.38 -1.24
CA SER A 5 -2.11 5.08 -0.78
C SER A 5 -3.17 5.34 -1.85
N TYR A 6 -4.40 4.89 -1.62
CA TYR A 6 -5.55 5.32 -2.43
C TYR A 6 -5.77 6.84 -2.39
N ALA A 7 -5.46 7.48 -1.26
CA ALA A 7 -5.53 8.93 -1.15
C ALA A 7 -4.49 9.62 -2.04
N ASN A 8 -3.27 9.07 -2.13
CA ASN A 8 -2.27 9.55 -3.08
C ASN A 8 -2.72 9.33 -4.52
N LEU A 9 -3.23 8.14 -4.84
CA LEU A 9 -3.77 7.81 -6.18
C LEU A 9 -4.82 8.83 -6.63
N ALA A 10 -5.83 9.09 -5.80
CA ALA A 10 -6.88 10.04 -6.12
C ALA A 10 -6.34 11.47 -6.30
N GLU A 11 -5.43 11.89 -5.43
CA GLU A 11 -4.82 13.22 -5.47
C GLU A 11 -3.93 13.42 -6.71
N ASP A 12 -3.12 12.43 -7.05
CA ASP A 12 -2.22 12.47 -8.20
C ASP A 12 -3.01 12.49 -9.52
N ILE A 13 -4.11 11.72 -9.59
CA ILE A 13 -5.04 11.79 -10.72
C ILE A 13 -5.67 13.18 -10.83
N ARG A 14 -6.19 13.72 -9.73
CA ARG A 14 -6.83 15.04 -9.69
C ARG A 14 -5.89 16.15 -10.16
N LYS A 15 -4.62 16.12 -9.73
CA LYS A 15 -3.60 17.10 -10.15
C LYS A 15 -3.26 17.01 -11.63
N ASN A 16 -3.22 15.80 -12.17
CA ASN A 16 -2.69 15.53 -13.50
C ASN A 16 -3.77 15.36 -14.59
N ILE A 17 -5.05 15.42 -14.25
CA ILE A 17 -6.15 15.21 -15.21
C ILE A 17 -6.11 16.16 -16.41
N HIS A 18 -5.55 17.36 -16.23
CA HIS A 18 -5.36 18.34 -17.30
C HIS A 18 -4.58 17.79 -18.50
N LYS A 19 -3.71 16.79 -18.29
CA LYS A 19 -2.95 16.12 -19.36
C LYS A 19 -3.83 15.33 -20.35
N LEU A 20 -5.09 15.05 -19.98
CA LEU A 20 -6.01 14.20 -20.75
C LEU A 20 -7.12 14.97 -21.47
N HIS A 21 -7.43 16.23 -21.11
CA HIS A 21 -8.56 16.95 -21.69
C HIS A 21 -8.42 17.21 -23.20
N ASP A 22 -7.21 17.53 -23.67
CA ASP A 22 -6.93 17.81 -25.08
C ASP A 22 -6.63 16.54 -25.91
N ARG A 23 -7.18 15.40 -25.49
CA ARG A 23 -6.93 14.09 -26.13
C ARG A 23 -8.18 13.47 -26.74
N GLU A 24 -9.33 14.14 -26.65
CA GLU A 24 -10.61 13.70 -27.23
C GLU A 24 -11.00 12.26 -26.87
N ILE A 25 -10.61 11.82 -25.67
CA ILE A 25 -10.90 10.47 -25.17
C ILE A 25 -12.42 10.30 -25.06
N ASP A 26 -12.96 9.23 -25.63
CA ASP A 26 -14.39 8.90 -25.56
C ASP A 26 -14.70 7.57 -24.85
N LEU A 27 -13.67 6.76 -24.59
CA LEU A 27 -13.76 5.54 -23.78
C LEU A 27 -12.48 5.31 -22.96
N VAL A 28 -12.65 5.01 -21.68
CA VAL A 28 -11.56 4.50 -20.83
C VAL A 28 -11.69 2.99 -20.72
N VAL A 29 -10.58 2.28 -20.89
CA VAL A 29 -10.48 0.83 -20.72
C VAL A 29 -9.46 0.55 -19.63
N GLY A 30 -9.88 -0.02 -18.51
CA GLY A 30 -8.96 -0.40 -17.45
C GLY A 30 -8.41 -1.81 -17.64
N ILE A 31 -7.14 -2.03 -17.29
CA ILE A 31 -6.54 -3.36 -17.19
C ILE A 31 -6.86 -3.93 -15.80
N PRO A 32 -7.61 -5.04 -15.68
CA PRO A 32 -7.94 -5.61 -14.38
C PRO A 32 -6.71 -6.20 -13.66
N ARG A 33 -6.66 -6.18 -12.32
CA ARG A 33 -7.67 -5.66 -11.39
C ARG A 33 -7.39 -4.22 -10.93
N SER A 34 -6.14 -3.92 -10.57
CA SER A 34 -5.76 -2.63 -9.98
C SER A 34 -5.94 -1.46 -10.93
N GLY A 35 -5.66 -1.63 -12.23
CA GLY A 35 -5.85 -0.60 -13.26
C GLY A 35 -7.31 -0.13 -13.44
N MET A 36 -8.29 -0.91 -12.98
CA MET A 36 -9.70 -0.47 -12.99
C MET A 36 -9.98 0.69 -12.03
N ILE A 37 -9.27 0.76 -10.91
CA ILE A 37 -9.46 1.83 -9.92
C ILE A 37 -9.15 3.21 -10.53
N PRO A 38 -7.95 3.47 -11.07
CA PRO A 38 -7.67 4.72 -11.74
C PRO A 38 -8.50 4.90 -13.02
N ALA A 39 -8.82 3.83 -13.75
CA ALA A 39 -9.68 3.93 -14.93
C ALA A 39 -11.04 4.56 -14.59
N TYR A 40 -11.70 4.10 -13.52
CA TYR A 40 -12.95 4.71 -13.06
C TYR A 40 -12.78 6.14 -12.56
N MET A 41 -11.73 6.44 -11.79
CA MET A 41 -11.48 7.80 -11.33
C MET A 41 -11.32 8.76 -12.52
N ILE A 42 -10.50 8.37 -13.51
CA ILE A 42 -10.25 9.15 -14.73
C ILE A 42 -11.52 9.29 -15.56
N SER A 43 -12.29 8.22 -15.76
CA SER A 43 -13.51 8.26 -16.57
C SER A 43 -14.56 9.18 -15.96
N LEU A 44 -14.65 9.23 -14.63
CA LEU A 44 -15.55 10.13 -13.90
C LEU A 44 -15.14 11.60 -14.07
N TYR A 45 -13.83 11.91 -14.03
CA TYR A 45 -13.35 13.26 -14.28
C TYR A 45 -13.59 13.71 -15.73
N LEU A 46 -13.37 12.82 -16.69
CA LEU A 46 -13.58 13.10 -18.12
C LEU A 46 -15.06 13.01 -18.54
N ASN A 47 -15.94 12.50 -17.68
CA ASN A 47 -17.35 12.21 -17.96
C ASN A 47 -17.56 11.31 -19.19
N VAL A 48 -16.75 10.25 -19.28
CA VAL A 48 -16.77 9.25 -20.37
C VAL A 48 -17.06 7.84 -19.82
N ASN A 49 -17.39 6.93 -20.72
CA ASN A 49 -17.62 5.53 -20.37
C ASN A 49 -16.33 4.84 -19.91
N CYS A 50 -16.48 3.81 -19.06
CA CYS A 50 -15.40 2.96 -18.58
C CYS A 50 -15.77 1.49 -18.73
N LEU A 51 -14.86 0.68 -19.27
CA LEU A 51 -14.96 -0.77 -19.34
C LEU A 51 -13.67 -1.42 -18.86
N ASP A 52 -13.75 -2.69 -18.45
CA ASP A 52 -12.56 -3.52 -18.36
C ASP A 52 -12.12 -4.02 -19.75
N LEU A 53 -10.85 -4.42 -19.85
CA LEU A 53 -10.26 -4.94 -21.09
C LEU A 53 -11.06 -6.10 -21.71
N ALA A 54 -11.55 -7.05 -20.91
CA ALA A 54 -12.24 -8.22 -21.44
C ALA A 54 -13.60 -7.85 -22.03
N SER A 55 -14.33 -6.95 -21.35
CA SER A 55 -15.61 -6.40 -21.83
C SER A 55 -15.42 -5.54 -23.08
N PHE A 56 -14.31 -4.80 -23.18
CA PHE A 56 -13.91 -4.12 -24.42
C PHE A 56 -13.67 -5.12 -25.55
N CYS A 57 -12.92 -6.20 -25.31
CA CYS A 57 -12.64 -7.23 -26.31
C CYS A 57 -13.91 -7.97 -26.79
N ARG A 58 -14.96 -8.05 -25.97
CA ARG A 58 -16.27 -8.61 -26.34
C ARG A 58 -17.20 -7.60 -27.02
N ASN A 59 -16.74 -6.38 -27.27
CA ASN A 59 -17.53 -5.28 -27.81
C ASN A 59 -18.80 -4.97 -26.99
N GLU A 60 -18.71 -5.06 -25.66
CA GLU A 60 -19.89 -4.89 -24.82
C GLU A 60 -20.40 -3.44 -24.83
N LYS A 61 -21.70 -3.29 -24.59
CA LYS A 61 -22.33 -1.99 -24.42
C LYS A 61 -21.87 -1.36 -23.09
N PRO A 62 -21.29 -0.14 -23.09
CA PRO A 62 -20.91 0.52 -21.85
C PRO A 62 -22.12 0.81 -20.95
N ALA A 63 -22.00 0.43 -19.68
CA ALA A 63 -22.99 0.75 -18.66
C ALA A 63 -22.77 2.18 -18.14
N HIS A 64 -23.86 2.91 -17.90
CA HIS A 64 -23.83 4.24 -17.30
C HIS A 64 -24.93 4.38 -16.25
N GLY A 65 -24.67 5.17 -15.21
CA GLY A 65 -25.63 5.46 -14.16
C GLY A 65 -26.82 6.29 -14.68
N ARG A 66 -27.93 6.27 -13.93
CA ARG A 66 -29.18 6.97 -14.31
C ARG A 66 -29.08 8.49 -14.20
N THR A 67 -28.15 8.99 -13.39
CA THR A 67 -28.10 10.40 -12.94
C THR A 67 -27.21 11.30 -13.78
N ARG A 68 -26.28 10.75 -14.57
CA ARG A 68 -25.34 11.53 -15.37
C ARG A 68 -25.21 10.92 -16.76
N ARG A 69 -25.59 11.68 -17.78
CA ARG A 69 -25.37 11.29 -19.18
C ARG A 69 -23.88 11.49 -19.51
N THR A 70 -23.25 10.47 -20.08
CA THR A 70 -21.90 10.58 -20.63
C THR A 70 -21.91 11.54 -21.82
N ALA A 71 -20.79 12.24 -22.05
CA ALA A 71 -20.71 13.22 -23.14
C ALA A 71 -20.95 12.58 -24.51
N ASN A 72 -20.50 11.34 -24.70
CA ASN A 72 -20.71 10.53 -25.90
C ASN A 72 -21.52 9.28 -25.53
N ILE A 73 -22.62 9.04 -26.26
CA ILE A 73 -23.43 7.82 -26.12
C ILE A 73 -22.82 6.78 -27.07
N LEU A 74 -22.12 5.79 -26.51
CA LEU A 74 -21.63 4.64 -27.25
C LEU A 74 -22.69 3.54 -27.24
N THR A 75 -23.01 2.97 -28.41
CA THR A 75 -23.89 1.80 -28.46
C THR A 75 -23.12 0.55 -28.06
N ASN A 76 -21.90 0.39 -28.58
CA ASN A 76 -20.96 -0.66 -28.23
C ASN A 76 -19.55 -0.09 -28.01
N ALA A 77 -18.69 -0.84 -27.33
CA ALA A 77 -17.32 -0.41 -27.01
C ALA A 77 -16.48 -0.02 -28.24
N TRP A 78 -16.64 -0.74 -29.36
CA TRP A 78 -15.84 -0.54 -30.57
C TRP A 78 -16.25 0.68 -31.40
N ASP A 79 -17.39 1.30 -31.07
CA ASP A 79 -17.83 2.56 -31.67
C ASP A 79 -16.93 3.74 -31.23
N ALA A 80 -16.12 3.54 -30.18
CA ALA A 80 -15.15 4.51 -29.69
C ALA A 80 -14.15 4.94 -30.78
N LYS A 81 -13.89 6.24 -30.85
CA LYS A 81 -12.90 6.87 -31.73
C LYS A 81 -11.55 7.00 -31.04
N LYS A 82 -11.53 7.20 -29.71
CA LYS A 82 -10.30 7.41 -28.95
C LYS A 82 -10.34 6.73 -27.60
N ILE A 83 -9.52 5.68 -27.48
CA ILE A 83 -9.55 4.77 -26.34
C ILE A 83 -8.34 5.05 -25.45
N LEU A 84 -8.57 5.29 -24.16
CA LEU A 84 -7.52 5.37 -23.15
C LEU A 84 -7.41 4.03 -22.41
N LEU A 85 -6.36 3.26 -22.67
CA LEU A 85 -6.03 2.04 -21.95
C LEU A 85 -5.22 2.38 -20.70
N VAL A 86 -5.75 2.04 -19.52
CA VAL A 86 -5.23 2.49 -18.21
C VAL A 86 -4.77 1.31 -17.36
N ASP A 87 -3.57 1.43 -16.81
CA ASP A 87 -3.06 0.60 -15.72
C ASP A 87 -2.75 1.46 -14.47
N ASP A 88 -2.62 0.83 -13.29
CA ASP A 88 -2.27 1.56 -12.07
C ASP A 88 -0.79 1.92 -12.03
N SER A 89 0.08 0.99 -12.41
CA SER A 89 1.52 1.26 -12.47
C SER A 89 2.26 0.42 -13.49
N ILE A 90 3.40 0.92 -13.96
CA ILE A 90 4.27 0.23 -14.92
C ILE A 90 5.71 0.08 -14.41
N ILE A 91 6.26 -1.14 -14.53
CA ILE A 91 7.70 -1.45 -14.35
C ILE A 91 8.29 -1.89 -15.68
N SER A 92 8.00 -3.13 -16.11
CA SER A 92 8.53 -3.74 -17.34
C SER A 92 7.59 -3.63 -18.55
N GLY A 93 6.39 -3.09 -18.35
CA GLY A 93 5.35 -2.99 -19.37
C GLY A 93 4.74 -4.31 -19.85
N MET A 94 5.02 -5.44 -19.19
CA MET A 94 4.47 -6.75 -19.60
C MET A 94 2.93 -6.76 -19.64
N SER A 95 2.27 -6.25 -18.59
CA SER A 95 0.79 -6.18 -18.54
C SER A 95 0.23 -5.32 -19.67
N MET A 96 0.83 -4.16 -19.92
CA MET A 96 0.43 -3.26 -21.00
C MET A 96 0.61 -3.92 -22.37
N ARG A 97 1.74 -4.59 -22.62
CA ARG A 97 1.98 -5.31 -23.88
C ARG A 97 0.97 -6.45 -24.08
N SER A 98 0.75 -7.27 -23.06
CA SER A 98 -0.23 -8.35 -23.11
C SER A 98 -1.66 -7.83 -23.31
N ALA A 99 -2.00 -6.66 -22.76
CA ALA A 99 -3.29 -6.03 -22.99
C ALA A 99 -3.45 -5.56 -24.45
N VAL A 100 -2.41 -4.94 -25.00
CA VAL A 100 -2.38 -4.47 -26.40
C VAL A 100 -2.46 -5.64 -27.39
N GLU A 101 -1.78 -6.76 -27.12
CA GLU A 101 -1.80 -7.98 -27.96
C GLU A 101 -3.19 -8.61 -28.07
N GLN A 102 -4.07 -8.39 -27.09
CA GLN A 102 -5.47 -8.87 -27.14
C GLN A 102 -6.36 -8.01 -28.05
N LEU A 103 -5.92 -6.80 -28.42
CA LEU A 103 -6.73 -5.87 -29.18
C LEU A 103 -6.56 -6.09 -30.69
N PRO A 104 -7.66 -6.08 -31.47
CA PRO A 104 -7.57 -6.09 -32.93
C PRO A 104 -6.72 -4.92 -33.46
N GLY A 105 -5.92 -5.17 -34.51
CA GLY A 105 -5.02 -4.17 -35.08
C GLY A 105 -5.69 -2.86 -35.53
N ALA A 106 -7.00 -2.92 -35.85
CA ALA A 106 -7.82 -1.75 -36.19
C ALA A 106 -7.90 -0.69 -35.07
N PHE A 107 -7.61 -1.05 -33.81
CA PHE A 107 -7.66 -0.12 -32.68
C PHE A 107 -6.32 0.60 -32.42
N MET A 108 -5.22 0.17 -33.03
CA MET A 108 -3.89 0.72 -32.73
C MET A 108 -3.78 2.22 -33.02
N GLY A 109 -4.44 2.72 -34.07
CA GLY A 109 -4.48 4.16 -34.38
C GLY A 109 -5.37 4.98 -33.43
N LYS A 110 -6.24 4.32 -32.66
CA LYS A 110 -7.19 4.97 -31.73
C LYS A 110 -6.71 4.93 -30.27
N LEU A 111 -5.71 4.10 -29.98
CA LEU A 111 -5.30 3.77 -28.63
C LEU A 111 -4.34 4.82 -28.04
N LEU A 112 -4.55 5.19 -26.79
CA LEU A 112 -3.59 5.85 -25.92
C LEU A 112 -3.34 4.95 -24.72
N LYS A 113 -2.08 4.67 -24.43
CA LYS A 113 -1.66 3.80 -23.32
C LYS A 113 -1.20 4.66 -22.16
N MET A 114 -1.72 4.38 -20.98
CA MET A 114 -1.44 5.17 -19.79
C MET A 114 -1.24 4.28 -18.57
N ALA A 115 -0.34 4.69 -17.69
CA ALA A 115 -0.31 4.24 -16.31
C ALA A 115 -0.29 5.47 -15.38
N VAL A 116 -0.89 5.38 -14.19
CA VAL A 116 -0.78 6.50 -13.23
C VAL A 116 0.68 6.65 -12.76
N TYR A 117 1.30 5.54 -12.39
CA TYR A 117 2.67 5.53 -11.85
C TYR A 117 3.67 4.81 -12.76
N SER A 118 4.84 5.41 -12.97
CA SER A 118 5.93 4.78 -13.75
C SER A 118 7.21 4.58 -12.94
N ALA A 119 7.89 3.44 -13.12
CA ALA A 119 9.24 3.20 -12.59
C ALA A 119 10.32 3.99 -13.31
N SER A 120 10.11 4.25 -14.60
CA SER A 120 11.03 4.97 -15.47
C SER A 120 10.52 6.39 -15.68
N ALA A 121 11.42 7.36 -15.73
CA ALA A 121 11.09 8.72 -16.14
C ALA A 121 10.82 8.83 -17.67
N LYS A 122 11.17 7.79 -18.44
CA LYS A 122 10.94 7.69 -19.88
C LYS A 122 10.45 6.28 -20.22
N PRO A 123 9.20 5.93 -19.87
CA PRO A 123 8.65 4.62 -20.21
C PRO A 123 8.40 4.56 -21.73
N ALA A 124 8.84 3.50 -22.40
CA ALA A 124 8.71 3.36 -23.86
C ALA A 124 7.35 2.76 -24.27
N GLU A 125 6.69 2.09 -23.34
CA GLU A 125 5.53 1.22 -23.57
C GLU A 125 4.20 1.98 -23.44
N ILE A 126 4.23 3.15 -22.81
CA ILE A 126 3.06 4.00 -22.56
C ILE A 126 3.28 5.40 -23.12
N ASP A 127 2.18 6.06 -23.48
CA ASP A 127 2.20 7.39 -24.07
C ASP A 127 2.10 8.48 -22.98
N ILE A 128 1.45 8.15 -21.84
CA ILE A 128 1.16 9.08 -20.76
C ILE A 128 1.39 8.42 -19.40
N TYR A 129 2.03 9.14 -18.48
CA TYR A 129 1.97 8.84 -17.05
C TYR A 129 1.80 10.11 -16.22
N PHE A 130 1.29 9.95 -15.01
CA PHE A 130 1.09 11.08 -14.10
C PHE A 130 2.30 11.32 -13.22
N GLU A 131 2.77 10.30 -12.51
CA GLU A 131 3.84 10.43 -11.52
C GLU A 131 4.96 9.39 -11.73
N HIS A 132 6.19 9.81 -11.49
CA HIS A 132 7.35 8.91 -11.46
C HIS A 132 7.58 8.40 -10.03
N VAL A 133 7.60 7.09 -9.85
CA VAL A 133 7.82 6.44 -8.55
C VAL A 133 8.90 5.37 -8.69
N ALA A 134 10.11 5.71 -8.24
CA ALA A 134 11.26 4.81 -8.28
C ALA A 134 11.09 3.57 -7.39
N CYS A 135 11.81 2.49 -7.71
CA CYS A 135 11.91 1.32 -6.84
C CYS A 135 12.88 1.58 -5.66
N PRO A 136 12.68 0.93 -4.50
CA PRO A 136 11.56 0.03 -4.17
C PRO A 136 10.28 0.81 -3.86
N ARG A 137 9.15 0.28 -4.34
CA ARG A 137 7.82 0.86 -4.14
C ARG A 137 6.79 -0.18 -3.77
N ILE A 138 5.78 0.24 -3.03
CA ILE A 138 4.65 -0.56 -2.58
C ILE A 138 3.36 0.24 -2.72
N PHE A 139 2.26 -0.44 -3.04
CA PHE A 139 0.95 0.17 -3.18
C PHE A 139 0.00 -0.43 -2.14
N GLU A 140 -0.87 0.41 -1.59
CA GLU A 140 -1.85 -0.02 -0.58
C GLU A 140 -2.70 -1.21 -1.06
N TRP A 141 -3.17 -1.17 -2.30
CA TRP A 141 -4.06 -2.20 -2.87
C TRP A 141 -3.41 -3.56 -3.13
N ASN A 142 -2.08 -3.65 -3.06
CA ASN A 142 -1.38 -4.91 -3.34
C ASN A 142 -0.41 -5.36 -2.25
N ILE A 143 -0.28 -4.62 -1.14
CA ILE A 143 0.75 -4.87 -0.12
C ILE A 143 0.70 -6.31 0.43
N TYR A 144 -0.49 -6.87 0.65
CA TYR A 144 -0.69 -8.25 1.13
C TYR A 144 -0.47 -9.33 0.06
N HIS A 145 -0.33 -8.93 -1.20
CA HIS A 145 -0.12 -9.81 -2.35
C HIS A 145 1.18 -9.46 -3.09
N HIS A 146 2.12 -8.82 -2.41
CA HIS A 146 3.37 -8.36 -2.99
C HIS A 146 4.54 -9.22 -2.50
N ARG A 147 5.55 -9.44 -3.36
CA ARG A 147 6.73 -10.26 -3.04
C ARG A 147 7.53 -9.76 -1.83
N ILE A 148 7.38 -8.49 -1.48
CA ILE A 148 8.05 -7.85 -0.34
C ILE A 148 7.76 -8.58 0.98
N LEU A 149 6.64 -9.32 1.06
CA LEU A 149 6.30 -10.08 2.26
C LEU A 149 7.35 -11.14 2.62
N SER A 150 8.05 -11.68 1.63
CA SER A 150 9.18 -12.60 1.85
C SER A 150 10.43 -11.91 2.42
N HIS A 151 10.38 -10.59 2.59
CA HIS A 151 11.37 -9.75 3.25
C HIS A 151 10.71 -8.81 4.28
N ALA A 152 9.54 -9.19 4.82
CA ALA A 152 8.79 -8.37 5.77
C ALA A 152 8.50 -9.08 7.10
N CYS A 153 8.36 -8.27 8.15
CA CYS A 153 7.72 -8.63 9.40
C CYS A 153 6.24 -8.29 9.35
N ILE A 154 5.38 -9.13 9.93
CA ILE A 154 3.95 -8.83 10.08
C ILE A 154 3.50 -9.15 11.50
N ASP A 155 2.83 -8.20 12.15
CA ASP A 155 2.07 -8.50 13.38
C ASP A 155 0.84 -9.36 13.04
N ILE A 156 0.42 -10.22 13.96
CA ILE A 156 -0.75 -11.08 13.74
C ILE A 156 -2.02 -10.31 14.07
N ASP A 157 -2.07 -9.72 15.27
CA ASP A 157 -3.27 -9.13 15.84
C ASP A 157 -3.51 -7.72 15.27
N GLY A 158 -4.69 -7.51 14.70
CA GLY A 158 -5.08 -6.28 14.00
C GLY A 158 -4.56 -6.16 12.57
N VAL A 159 -3.67 -7.06 12.09
CA VAL A 159 -3.25 -7.10 10.69
C VAL A 159 -3.82 -8.32 9.98
N LEU A 160 -3.54 -9.53 10.47
CA LEU A 160 -4.01 -10.79 9.87
C LEU A 160 -5.37 -11.20 10.41
N CYS A 161 -5.64 -10.94 11.68
CA CYS A 161 -6.91 -11.21 12.33
C CYS A 161 -7.33 -10.07 13.26
N ALA A 162 -8.60 -10.04 13.65
CA ALA A 162 -9.07 -9.10 14.67
C ALA A 162 -8.29 -9.31 15.98
N PRO A 163 -7.90 -8.22 16.68
CA PRO A 163 -7.24 -8.34 17.97
C PRO A 163 -8.21 -8.90 19.02
N PRO A 164 -7.71 -9.61 20.05
CA PRO A 164 -8.56 -10.06 21.15
C PRO A 164 -9.21 -8.86 21.86
N ILE A 165 -10.51 -8.97 22.17
CA ILE A 165 -11.26 -7.90 22.83
C ILE A 165 -10.91 -7.91 24.32
N LYS A 166 -9.97 -7.04 24.71
CA LYS A 166 -9.45 -6.74 26.06
C LYS A 166 -8.34 -7.67 26.60
N ASP A 167 -7.42 -6.99 27.29
CA ASP A 167 -6.38 -7.51 28.17
C ASP A 167 -7.05 -8.06 29.44
N GLN A 168 -7.55 -9.30 29.41
CA GLN A 168 -8.25 -9.88 30.56
C GLN A 168 -7.62 -11.19 31.01
N ASN A 169 -6.87 -11.01 32.10
CA ASN A 169 -6.61 -11.97 33.17
C ASN A 169 -7.75 -12.98 33.38
N GLU A 170 -7.35 -14.26 33.51
CA GLU A 170 -7.95 -15.35 34.32
C GLU A 170 -8.81 -16.45 33.67
N ASP A 171 -9.07 -16.49 32.35
CA ASP A 171 -9.73 -17.66 31.74
C ASP A 171 -8.98 -18.17 30.48
N ASP A 172 -8.01 -19.07 30.71
CA ASP A 172 -7.14 -19.64 29.67
C ASP A 172 -7.95 -20.37 28.56
N GLU A 173 -9.13 -20.91 28.87
CA GLU A 173 -10.00 -21.59 27.89
C GLU A 173 -10.65 -20.58 26.92
N LYS A 174 -11.23 -19.49 27.45
CA LYS A 174 -11.83 -18.43 26.62
C LYS A 174 -10.79 -17.76 25.73
N TYR A 175 -9.59 -17.54 26.25
CA TYR A 175 -8.52 -16.94 25.45
C TYR A 175 -8.06 -17.87 24.33
N THR A 176 -7.93 -19.17 24.60
CA THR A 176 -7.60 -20.20 23.59
C THR A 176 -8.64 -20.23 22.47
N ASP A 177 -9.92 -20.15 22.82
CA ASP A 177 -11.01 -20.07 21.85
C ASP A 177 -10.91 -18.81 20.97
N LEU A 178 -10.66 -17.64 21.58
CA LEU A 178 -10.50 -16.37 20.85
C LEU A 178 -9.33 -16.42 19.85
N LEU A 179 -8.21 -17.05 20.20
CA LEU A 179 -7.07 -17.18 19.28
C LEU A 179 -7.36 -18.14 18.12
N THR A 180 -8.03 -19.25 18.41
CA THR A 180 -8.33 -20.31 17.43
C THR A 180 -9.45 -19.91 16.49
N ASN A 181 -10.36 -19.04 16.93
CA ASN A 181 -11.52 -18.55 16.19
C ASN A 181 -11.43 -17.06 15.82
N ALA A 182 -10.24 -16.47 15.88
CA ALA A 182 -10.04 -15.06 15.55
C ALA A 182 -10.54 -14.74 14.13
N LYS A 183 -11.32 -13.67 13.99
CA LYS A 183 -11.88 -13.29 12.69
C LYS A 183 -10.75 -12.84 11.74
N PRO A 184 -10.60 -13.43 10.54
CA PRO A 184 -9.58 -13.01 9.58
C PRO A 184 -9.83 -11.58 9.07
N LEU A 185 -8.75 -10.85 8.81
CA LEU A 185 -8.76 -9.50 8.23
C LEU A 185 -8.08 -9.51 6.85
N ASN A 186 -6.75 -9.51 6.82
CA ASN A 186 -5.96 -9.51 5.59
C ASN A 186 -5.25 -10.86 5.46
N LEU A 187 -5.52 -11.59 4.38
CA LEU A 187 -4.95 -12.90 4.11
C LEU A 187 -3.90 -12.81 2.99
N PRO A 188 -2.60 -12.85 3.33
CA PRO A 188 -1.54 -12.74 2.33
C PRO A 188 -1.47 -13.94 1.39
N SER A 189 -1.12 -13.67 0.13
CA SER A 189 -0.91 -14.75 -0.86
C SER A 189 0.55 -15.16 -1.02
N TYR A 190 1.48 -14.37 -0.48
CA TYR A 190 2.92 -14.65 -0.51
C TYR A 190 3.38 -15.19 0.85
N LYS A 191 4.45 -15.99 0.81
CA LYS A 191 5.13 -16.44 2.02
C LYS A 191 5.72 -15.22 2.75
N ILE A 192 5.35 -15.08 4.01
CA ILE A 192 5.84 -14.05 4.92
C ILE A 192 7.19 -14.50 5.47
N HIS A 193 8.14 -13.59 5.65
CA HIS A 193 9.39 -13.97 6.33
C HIS A 193 9.12 -14.22 7.82
N SER A 194 8.77 -13.18 8.57
CA SER A 194 8.58 -13.29 10.02
C SER A 194 7.21 -12.79 10.47
N LEU A 195 6.50 -13.61 11.23
CA LEU A 195 5.38 -13.18 12.06
C LEU A 195 5.92 -12.78 13.43
N ILE A 196 5.58 -11.58 13.91
CA ILE A 196 6.05 -11.09 15.21
C ILE A 196 4.83 -10.64 16.02
N SER A 197 4.44 -11.48 16.98
CA SER A 197 3.22 -11.30 17.76
C SER A 197 3.51 -11.00 19.22
N SER A 198 2.64 -10.19 19.81
CA SER A 198 2.62 -9.93 21.25
C SER A 198 1.97 -11.03 22.09
N ARG A 199 1.40 -12.06 21.45
CA ARG A 199 0.80 -13.23 22.12
C ARG A 199 1.87 -13.96 22.95
N PRO A 200 1.54 -14.43 24.18
CA PRO A 200 2.45 -15.25 24.97
C PRO A 200 2.83 -16.55 24.27
N GLU A 201 4.08 -16.99 24.46
CA GLU A 201 4.64 -18.23 23.88
C GLU A 201 3.80 -19.48 24.22
N LYS A 202 3.15 -19.53 25.39
CA LYS A 202 2.26 -20.64 25.80
C LYS A 202 1.11 -20.90 24.82
N TYR A 203 0.74 -19.93 23.99
CA TYR A 203 -0.34 -20.03 22.99
C TYR A 203 0.14 -20.24 21.55
N ARG A 204 1.39 -20.71 21.38
CA ARG A 204 1.97 -20.96 20.05
C ARG A 204 1.14 -21.96 19.26
N LYS A 205 0.72 -23.05 19.89
CA LYS A 205 -0.01 -24.14 19.20
C LYS A 205 -1.32 -23.65 18.61
N GLU A 206 -2.09 -22.89 19.37
CA GLU A 206 -3.37 -22.29 19.00
C GLU A 206 -3.17 -21.29 17.85
N THR A 207 -2.13 -20.47 17.95
CA THR A 207 -1.75 -19.51 16.90
C THR A 207 -1.37 -20.23 15.59
N GLU A 208 -0.57 -21.29 15.65
CA GLU A 208 -0.17 -22.08 14.48
C GLU A 208 -1.34 -22.82 13.83
N VAL A 209 -2.30 -23.31 14.64
CA VAL A 209 -3.54 -23.92 14.14
C VAL A 209 -4.33 -22.89 13.34
N TRP A 210 -4.51 -21.68 13.85
CA TRP A 210 -5.23 -20.61 13.15
C TRP A 210 -4.53 -20.21 11.84
N LEU A 211 -3.20 -20.04 11.87
CA LEU A 211 -2.40 -19.70 10.69
C LEU A 211 -2.50 -20.77 9.60
N ARG A 212 -2.47 -22.05 9.99
CA ARG A 212 -2.62 -23.18 9.06
C ARG A 212 -4.01 -23.25 8.46
N ALA A 213 -5.06 -23.06 9.27
CA ALA A 213 -6.44 -23.06 8.81
C ALA A 213 -6.72 -21.99 7.74
N HIS A 214 -6.00 -20.86 7.80
CA HIS A 214 -6.12 -19.76 6.85
C HIS A 214 -5.05 -19.78 5.74
N ASN A 215 -4.31 -20.88 5.59
CA ASN A 215 -3.25 -21.06 4.57
C ASN A 215 -2.14 -19.99 4.60
N ILE A 216 -1.85 -19.43 5.78
CA ILE A 216 -0.81 -18.41 5.94
C ILE A 216 0.55 -19.10 6.01
N LYS A 217 1.41 -18.81 5.02
CA LYS A 217 2.76 -19.36 4.92
C LYS A 217 3.77 -18.37 5.50
N TYR A 218 4.62 -18.82 6.41
CA TYR A 218 5.66 -18.00 7.05
C TYR A 218 6.96 -18.77 7.27
N GLU A 219 8.09 -18.09 7.54
CA GLU A 219 9.38 -18.72 7.88
C GLU A 219 9.60 -18.80 9.38
N HIS A 220 9.31 -17.70 10.08
CA HIS A 220 9.54 -17.59 11.51
C HIS A 220 8.29 -17.06 12.23
N LEU A 221 7.97 -17.65 13.38
CA LEU A 221 6.94 -17.15 14.30
C LEU A 221 7.61 -16.75 15.61
N ILE A 222 7.76 -15.45 15.81
CA ILE A 222 8.35 -14.83 16.98
C ILE A 222 7.20 -14.39 17.88
N MET A 223 7.13 -14.98 19.08
CA MET A 223 6.11 -14.66 20.06
C MET A 223 6.78 -14.19 21.35
N ARG A 224 5.99 -13.63 22.26
CA ARG A 224 6.52 -13.02 23.47
C ARG A 224 6.79 -14.07 24.53
N ASP A 225 8.05 -14.21 24.89
CA ASP A 225 8.45 -14.93 26.10
C ASP A 225 8.27 -14.01 27.32
N LEU A 226 7.35 -14.38 28.21
CA LEU A 226 7.08 -13.63 29.43
C LEU A 226 7.94 -14.23 30.55
N PRO A 227 8.90 -13.50 31.13
CA PRO A 227 9.69 -14.03 32.23
C PRO A 227 8.80 -14.31 33.44
N ASP A 228 8.97 -15.47 34.09
CA ASP A 228 8.25 -15.85 35.32
C ASP A 228 8.54 -14.92 36.51
N SER A 229 9.56 -14.07 36.43
CA SER A 229 10.03 -13.26 37.56
C SER A 229 9.33 -11.90 37.64
N LYS A 230 8.79 -11.59 38.82
CA LYS A 230 8.20 -10.30 39.21
C LYS A 230 9.17 -9.09 39.17
N TYR A 231 10.44 -9.31 38.85
CA TYR A 231 11.52 -8.31 38.87
C TYR A 231 11.97 -7.83 37.48
N CYS A 232 11.40 -8.36 36.40
CA CYS A 232 11.68 -7.87 35.05
C CYS A 232 10.68 -6.77 34.70
N HIS A 233 11.16 -5.60 34.27
CA HIS A 233 10.27 -4.57 33.74
C HIS A 233 9.59 -5.12 32.48
N PRO A 234 8.24 -5.12 32.39
CA PRO A 234 7.55 -5.66 31.24
C PRO A 234 7.97 -4.88 29.99
N ARG A 235 8.54 -5.58 29.00
CA ARG A 235 8.84 -4.98 27.69
C ARG A 235 7.53 -4.57 27.04
N THR A 236 7.47 -3.34 26.51
CA THR A 236 6.30 -2.93 25.73
C THR A 236 6.18 -3.80 24.48
N HIS A 237 4.95 -3.95 23.96
CA HIS A 237 4.70 -4.69 22.73
C HIS A 237 5.55 -4.19 21.55
N ALA A 238 5.68 -2.86 21.43
CA ALA A 238 6.52 -2.24 20.41
C ALA A 238 8.01 -2.57 20.58
N MET A 239 8.55 -2.59 21.81
CA MET A 239 9.96 -2.90 22.05
C MET A 239 10.30 -4.34 21.67
N HIS A 240 9.45 -5.31 22.03
CA HIS A 240 9.62 -6.71 21.62
C HIS A 240 9.67 -6.84 20.09
N LYS A 241 8.72 -6.19 19.40
CA LYS A 241 8.66 -6.20 17.93
C LYS A 241 9.88 -5.53 17.28
N ALA A 242 10.34 -4.41 17.86
CA ALA A 242 11.48 -3.65 17.35
C ALA A 242 12.83 -4.37 17.53
N GLU A 243 13.01 -5.16 18.59
CA GLU A 243 14.26 -5.88 18.86
C GLU A 243 14.61 -6.87 17.75
N TYR A 244 13.65 -7.71 17.36
CA TYR A 244 13.86 -8.62 16.23
C TYR A 244 13.97 -7.85 14.90
N TYR A 245 13.09 -6.87 14.66
CA TYR A 245 13.09 -6.16 13.39
C TYR A 245 14.37 -5.34 13.17
N SER A 246 14.94 -4.72 14.21
CA SER A 246 16.19 -3.94 14.13
C SER A 246 17.38 -4.78 13.70
N THR A 247 17.52 -5.99 14.26
CA THR A 247 18.64 -6.91 13.99
C THR A 247 18.47 -7.71 12.69
N SER A 248 17.24 -7.87 12.20
CA SER A 248 16.94 -8.54 10.94
C SER A 248 17.41 -7.74 9.70
N ARG A 249 17.54 -8.40 8.55
CA ARG A 249 17.78 -7.74 7.24
C ARG A 249 16.48 -7.43 6.48
N LEU A 250 15.35 -7.39 7.18
CA LEU A 250 14.02 -7.22 6.58
C LEU A 250 13.74 -5.75 6.26
N ASP A 251 12.93 -5.53 5.23
CA ASP A 251 12.75 -4.23 4.57
C ASP A 251 11.50 -3.48 5.03
N LEU A 252 10.54 -4.18 5.62
CA LEU A 252 9.23 -3.64 5.97
C LEU A 252 8.64 -4.36 7.19
N PHE A 253 7.94 -3.61 8.05
CA PHE A 253 7.11 -4.16 9.12
C PHE A 253 5.65 -3.74 8.91
N LEU A 254 4.68 -4.66 9.06
CA LEU A 254 3.25 -4.35 9.07
C LEU A 254 2.72 -4.43 10.50
N GLU A 255 2.26 -3.31 11.01
CA GLU A 255 1.72 -3.12 12.36
C GLU A 255 0.28 -2.62 12.27
N SER A 256 -0.58 -2.91 13.24
CA SER A 256 -1.96 -2.42 13.25
C SER A 256 -2.10 -1.13 14.05
N ASP A 257 -1.35 -0.97 15.14
CA ASP A 257 -1.45 0.20 16.02
C ASP A 257 -0.56 1.37 15.55
N PRO A 258 -1.11 2.59 15.34
CA PRO A 258 -0.32 3.75 14.93
C PRO A 258 0.79 4.16 15.89
N GLY A 259 0.59 3.95 17.20
CA GLY A 259 1.57 4.27 18.24
C GLY A 259 2.76 3.31 18.18
N GLN A 260 2.49 2.01 18.19
CA GLN A 260 3.50 0.96 18.03
C GLN A 260 4.22 1.11 16.69
N ALA A 261 3.52 1.40 15.59
CA ALA A 261 4.13 1.58 14.28
C ALA A 261 5.18 2.72 14.30
N LEU A 262 4.85 3.84 14.93
CA LEU A 262 5.76 4.96 15.10
C LEU A 262 6.94 4.62 16.02
N GLU A 263 6.69 3.93 17.14
CA GLU A 263 7.74 3.51 18.08
C GLU A 263 8.72 2.54 17.44
N ILE A 264 8.23 1.51 16.74
CA ILE A 264 9.03 0.53 16.01
C ILE A 264 9.85 1.25 14.91
N ALA A 265 9.24 2.15 14.14
CA ALA A 265 9.95 2.90 13.10
C ALA A 265 11.08 3.75 13.68
N LYS A 266 10.84 4.43 14.81
CA LYS A 266 11.85 5.23 15.51
C LYS A 266 12.98 4.37 16.08
N ALA A 267 12.64 3.25 16.71
CA ALA A 267 13.60 2.36 17.36
C ALA A 267 14.49 1.62 16.34
N THR A 268 13.92 1.19 15.22
CA THR A 268 14.63 0.38 14.22
C THR A 268 15.32 1.19 13.13
N GLY A 269 14.88 2.43 12.90
CA GLY A 269 15.33 3.22 11.77
C GLY A 269 14.70 2.80 10.42
N LYS A 270 13.76 1.85 10.43
CA LYS A 270 13.25 1.15 9.24
C LYS A 270 11.78 1.47 8.95
N PRO A 271 11.29 1.22 7.72
CA PRO A 271 9.89 1.47 7.36
C PRO A 271 8.92 0.57 8.12
N VAL A 272 7.82 1.15 8.60
CA VAL A 272 6.70 0.43 9.25
C VAL A 272 5.38 0.90 8.65
N PHE A 273 4.63 0.00 8.02
CA PHE A 273 3.29 0.25 7.50
C PHE A 273 2.26 0.00 8.60
N CYS A 274 1.36 0.95 8.81
CA CYS A 274 0.23 0.79 9.73
C CYS A 274 -1.03 0.37 8.96
N ALA A 275 -1.52 -0.83 9.22
CA ALA A 275 -2.68 -1.43 8.57
C ALA A 275 -4.00 -0.70 8.88
N THR A 276 -4.11 -0.04 10.04
CA THR A 276 -5.35 0.65 10.45
C THR A 276 -5.50 1.99 9.75
N ASN A 277 -4.43 2.79 9.68
CA ASN A 277 -4.49 4.14 9.11
C ASN A 277 -3.88 4.26 7.71
N HIS A 278 -3.37 3.16 7.16
CA HIS A 278 -2.81 3.05 5.81
C HIS A 278 -1.67 4.04 5.56
N ARG A 279 -0.78 4.22 6.56
CA ARG A 279 0.41 5.09 6.48
C ARG A 279 1.70 4.31 6.63
N LEU A 280 2.73 4.77 5.92
CA LEU A 280 4.10 4.29 6.10
C LEU A 280 4.87 5.25 7.01
N TYR A 281 5.27 4.76 8.17
CA TYR A 281 6.14 5.43 9.13
C TYR A 281 7.61 5.15 8.77
N GLN A 282 8.41 6.22 8.70
CA GLN A 282 9.86 6.14 8.47
C GLN A 282 10.57 7.15 9.35
N SER A 283 11.74 6.78 9.88
CA SER A 283 12.60 7.67 10.65
C SER A 283 13.46 8.53 9.71
N GLY A 284 12.84 9.44 8.96
CA GLY A 284 13.55 10.48 8.23
C GLY A 284 13.51 11.80 9.01
N ALA A 285 14.64 12.50 9.14
CA ALA A 285 14.73 13.82 9.80
C ALA A 285 13.77 14.88 9.20
N LEU A 286 13.33 14.69 7.96
CA LEU A 286 12.38 15.55 7.26
C LEU A 286 10.92 15.10 7.42
N GLN A 287 10.65 13.84 7.76
CA GLN A 287 9.28 13.32 7.85
C GLN A 287 8.69 13.44 9.26
N SER A 288 9.54 13.51 10.30
CA SER A 288 9.13 13.91 11.66
C SER A 288 8.50 15.29 11.72
N ILE A 289 8.77 16.16 10.72
CA ILE A 289 8.19 17.49 10.58
C ILE A 289 6.72 17.41 10.16
N TYR A 290 6.36 16.42 9.32
CA TYR A 290 4.99 16.25 8.81
C TYR A 290 4.10 15.44 9.75
N THR A 291 4.67 14.60 10.61
CA THR A 291 3.90 13.71 11.49
C THR A 291 3.72 14.24 12.92
N THR A 292 4.44 15.29 13.35
CA THR A 292 4.30 15.84 14.72
C THR A 292 4.72 17.32 14.78
N PRO A 293 3.79 18.29 14.90
CA PRO A 293 4.17 19.68 15.11
C PRO A 293 4.52 19.87 16.60
N SER A 294 5.77 19.61 16.98
CA SER A 294 6.26 19.91 18.34
C SER A 294 7.38 20.94 18.30
N LEU A 295 7.28 21.93 19.20
CA LEU A 295 8.23 23.03 19.38
C LEU A 295 9.67 22.55 19.60
N TRP A 296 9.85 21.34 20.13
CA TRP A 296 11.15 20.73 20.41
C TRP A 296 11.93 20.39 19.13
N VAL A 297 11.24 19.90 18.09
CA VAL A 297 11.84 19.59 16.78
C VAL A 297 12.30 20.87 16.09
N PHE A 298 11.49 21.93 16.12
CA PHE A 298 11.88 23.25 15.63
C PHE A 298 13.10 23.81 16.35
N ARG A 299 13.18 23.65 17.68
CA ARG A 299 14.30 24.14 18.49
C ARG A 299 15.61 23.42 18.14
N ASN A 300 15.57 22.11 17.89
CA ASN A 300 16.75 21.35 17.48
C ASN A 300 17.20 21.64 16.05
N ILE A 301 16.27 21.93 15.14
CA ILE A 301 16.58 22.39 13.77
C ILE A 301 17.22 23.78 13.82
N TYR A 302 16.66 24.71 14.61
CA TYR A 302 17.24 26.04 14.79
C TYR A 302 18.65 25.96 15.38
N LYS A 303 18.87 25.08 16.35
CA LYS A 303 20.19 24.85 16.97
C LYS A 303 21.22 24.26 16.00
N LYS A 304 20.79 23.38 15.07
CA LYS A 304 21.66 22.83 14.02
C LYS A 304 21.94 23.84 12.90
N LEU A 305 20.95 24.64 12.51
CA LEU A 305 21.13 25.71 11.52
C LEU A 305 22.10 26.79 12.06
N THR A 306 21.99 27.17 13.33
CA THR A 306 22.92 28.13 13.96
C THR A 306 24.32 27.57 14.16
N GLN A 307 24.49 26.24 14.23
CA GLN A 307 25.79 25.57 14.27
C GLN A 307 26.41 25.37 12.87
N SER A 308 25.59 25.30 11.81
CA SER A 308 26.04 25.18 10.42
C SER A 308 26.35 26.52 9.73
N LEU A 309 26.00 27.65 10.36
CA LEU A 309 26.38 28.98 9.89
C LEU A 309 27.83 29.25 10.29
N SER A 310 28.72 29.26 9.30
CA SER A 310 30.11 29.71 9.43
C SER A 310 30.18 31.15 9.97
N LEU A 311 31.26 31.45 10.70
CA LEU A 311 31.61 32.70 11.40
C LEU A 311 31.57 34.01 10.57
N THR A 312 31.11 34.01 9.32
CA THR A 312 31.05 35.16 8.42
C THR A 312 29.71 35.90 8.38
N ALA A 313 28.79 35.63 9.31
CA ALA A 313 27.54 36.40 9.49
C ALA A 313 27.42 37.03 10.89
N ARG A 314 28.55 37.41 11.51
CA ARG A 314 28.61 38.28 12.69
C ARG A 314 29.41 39.54 12.37
N ARG A 315 28.89 40.39 11.49
CA ARG A 315 29.17 41.83 11.36
C ARG A 315 28.33 42.36 10.21
N HIS A 316 27.11 42.74 10.54
CA HIS A 316 26.44 43.99 10.19
C HIS A 316 25.04 43.94 10.79
#